data_AF-A0A7X7DW98-F1
#
_entry.id   AF-A0A7X7DW98-F1
#
_cell.length_a   1.000
_cell.length_b   1.000
_cell.length_c   1.000
_cell.angle_alpha   90.00
_cell.angle_beta   90.00
_cell.angle_gamma   90.00
#
_symmetry.space_group_name_H-M   'P 1'
#
loop_
_entity.id
_entity.type
_entity.pdbx_description
1 polymer ?
#
loop_
_entity_poly.entity_id
_entity_poly.type
_entity_poly.pdbx_seq_one_letter_code
_entity_poly.pdbx_strand_id
1 'polypeptide(L)'
;HSIYGDEIARSSGISDVRVLSVIRNHHERWGGHGYPDGLQKNSIPLFARIAAVADVFDALTAKRVYKNPLSSREAVSMILESSENDFDKGVVRELLLSVGLYPAGTLVELSDFSVGVVVGARNTDLFRPQVSVTIDGKGRRAPEGTIVDLGLQQDLFVRRALDDVGKGVAYSEKAG
;
A
#
# COMPACT_ATOMS: atom_id res chain seq x y z
N HIS A 1 -14.92 18.98 -8.01
CA HIS A 1 -14.13 18.83 -9.25
C HIS A 1 -14.52 17.58 -10.03
N SER A 2 -14.99 16.52 -9.36
CA SER A 2 -15.47 15.28 -10.00
C SER A 2 -16.49 15.47 -11.12
N ILE A 3 -17.52 16.31 -10.94
CA ILE A 3 -18.53 16.60 -11.99
C ILE A 3 -17.87 17.15 -13.26
N TYR A 4 -17.10 18.24 -13.12
CA TYR A 4 -16.39 18.84 -14.25
C TYR A 4 -15.39 17.87 -14.89
N GLY A 5 -14.73 17.02 -14.09
CA GLY A 5 -13.85 15.97 -14.60
C GLY A 5 -14.58 14.96 -15.48
N ASP A 6 -15.77 14.51 -15.07
CA ASP A 6 -16.62 13.59 -15.84
C ASP A 6 -17.08 14.24 -17.15
N GLU A 7 -17.50 15.52 -17.11
CA GLU A 7 -17.87 16.29 -18.30
C GLU A 7 -16.72 16.45 -19.30
N ILE A 8 -15.53 16.81 -18.81
CA ILE A 8 -14.31 16.94 -19.64
C ILE A 8 -13.92 15.58 -20.24
N ALA A 9 -13.96 14.51 -19.45
CA ALA A 9 -13.63 13.17 -19.93
C ALA A 9 -14.57 12.74 -21.07
N ARG A 10 -15.89 12.94 -20.89
CA ARG A 10 -16.89 12.63 -21.92
C ARG A 10 -16.71 13.45 -23.19
N SER A 11 -16.52 14.76 -23.05
CA SER A 11 -16.30 15.65 -24.19
C SER A 11 -14.99 15.36 -24.92
N SER A 12 -14.01 14.76 -24.23
CA SER A 12 -12.76 14.28 -24.82
C SER A 12 -12.88 12.89 -25.48
N GLY A 13 -14.08 12.32 -25.56
CA GLY A 13 -14.34 11.04 -26.23
C GLY A 13 -14.16 9.81 -25.34
N ILE A 14 -13.94 9.96 -24.03
CA ILE A 14 -13.92 8.83 -23.10
C ILE A 14 -15.35 8.34 -22.91
N SER A 15 -15.59 7.08 -23.30
CA SER A 15 -16.90 6.43 -23.21
C SER A 15 -16.92 5.22 -22.26
N ASP A 16 -15.75 4.78 -21.76
CA ASP A 16 -15.68 3.66 -20.82
C ASP A 16 -16.34 4.06 -19.48
N VAL A 17 -17.48 3.43 -19.21
CA VAL A 17 -18.29 3.69 -18.00
C VAL A 17 -17.52 3.44 -16.71
N ARG A 18 -16.52 2.55 -16.71
CA ARG A 18 -15.70 2.26 -15.54
C ARG A 18 -14.81 3.45 -15.22
N VAL A 19 -14.14 4.01 -16.24
CA VAL A 19 -13.28 5.19 -16.12
C VAL A 19 -14.11 6.40 -15.68
N LEU A 20 -15.23 6.65 -16.35
CA LEU A 20 -16.11 7.78 -16.02
C LEU A 20 -16.67 7.66 -14.59
N SER A 21 -17.02 6.45 -14.17
CA SER A 21 -17.49 6.20 -12.80
C SER A 21 -16.44 6.53 -11.74
N VAL A 22 -15.16 6.27 -12.00
CA VAL A 22 -14.06 6.65 -11.11
C VAL A 22 -13.96 8.16 -11.01
N ILE A 23 -13.87 8.84 -12.16
CA ILE A 23 -13.69 10.30 -12.21
C ILE A 23 -14.82 11.00 -11.45
N ARG A 24 -16.07 10.57 -11.65
CA ARG A 24 -17.23 11.16 -10.99
C ARG A 24 -17.32 10.82 -9.50
N ASN A 25 -17.07 9.57 -9.12
CA ASN A 25 -17.50 9.05 -7.82
C ASN A 25 -16.36 8.70 -6.85
N HIS A 26 -15.09 8.93 -7.16
CA HIS A 26 -13.98 8.60 -6.24
C HIS A 26 -13.97 9.42 -4.94
N HIS A 27 -14.81 10.46 -4.81
CA HIS A 27 -15.05 11.20 -3.56
C HIS A 27 -16.30 10.76 -2.81
N GLU A 28 -17.05 9.79 -3.34
CA GLU A 28 -18.13 9.16 -2.59
C GLU A 28 -17.57 8.37 -1.41
N ARG A 29 -18.35 8.29 -0.33
CA ARG A 29 -17.94 7.65 0.92
C ARG A 29 -18.92 6.55 1.26
N TRP A 30 -18.43 5.44 1.81
CA TRP A 30 -19.23 4.24 2.03
C TRP A 30 -20.55 4.49 2.80
N GLY A 31 -20.51 5.40 3.78
CA GLY A 31 -21.65 5.84 4.59
C GLY A 31 -22.52 6.95 3.99
N GLY A 32 -22.24 7.42 2.77
CA GLY A 32 -23.09 8.36 2.04
C GLY A 32 -22.88 9.84 2.30
N HIS A 33 -21.89 10.19 3.12
CA HIS A 33 -21.54 11.58 3.40
C HIS A 33 -20.52 12.16 2.38
N GLY A 34 -20.24 11.41 1.32
CA GLY A 34 -19.39 11.82 0.21
C GLY A 34 -20.14 12.65 -0.83
N TYR A 35 -19.47 12.93 -1.94
CA TYR A 35 -20.00 13.75 -3.02
C TYR A 35 -19.52 13.20 -4.38
N PRO A 36 -20.16 13.55 -5.51
CA PRO A 36 -21.20 14.58 -5.69
C PRO A 36 -22.65 14.13 -5.47
N ASP A 37 -22.94 12.84 -5.56
CA ASP A 37 -24.29 12.29 -5.64
C ASP A 37 -24.76 11.68 -4.30
N GLY A 38 -23.88 11.57 -3.29
CA GLY A 38 -24.21 11.08 -1.96
C GLY A 38 -24.51 9.58 -1.93
N LEU A 39 -23.82 8.83 -2.81
CA LEU A 39 -24.04 7.41 -3.00
C LEU A 39 -23.58 6.63 -1.76
N GLN A 40 -24.31 5.55 -1.45
CA GLN A 40 -24.04 4.72 -0.27
C GLN A 40 -23.72 3.28 -0.66
N LYS A 41 -22.76 2.69 0.06
CA LYS A 41 -22.42 1.28 -0.02
C LYS A 41 -22.22 0.82 -1.47
N ASN A 42 -22.99 -0.18 -1.90
CA ASN A 42 -22.90 -0.79 -3.23
C ASN A 42 -23.48 0.08 -4.36
N SER A 43 -24.16 1.19 -4.05
CA SER A 43 -24.52 2.18 -5.07
C SER A 43 -23.30 2.93 -5.58
N ILE A 44 -22.19 2.93 -4.83
CA ILE A 44 -20.91 3.45 -5.27
C ILE A 44 -20.27 2.41 -6.21
N PRO A 45 -19.94 2.78 -7.47
CA PRO A 45 -19.30 1.87 -8.41
C PRO A 45 -18.01 1.27 -7.85
N LEU A 46 -17.77 -0.03 -8.09
CA LEU A 46 -16.62 -0.75 -7.52
C LEU A 46 -15.28 -0.06 -7.82
N PHE A 47 -15.06 0.36 -9.06
CA PHE A 47 -13.82 1.03 -9.44
C PHE A 47 -13.63 2.37 -8.71
N ALA A 48 -14.72 3.10 -8.44
CA ALA A 48 -14.65 4.33 -7.65
C ALA A 48 -14.30 4.05 -6.18
N ARG A 49 -14.83 2.96 -5.59
CA ARG A 49 -14.44 2.51 -4.24
C ARG A 49 -12.95 2.15 -4.16
N ILE A 50 -12.44 1.45 -5.17
CA ILE A 50 -11.00 1.13 -5.29
C ILE A 50 -10.17 2.41 -5.39
N ALA A 51 -10.55 3.32 -6.29
CA ALA A 51 -9.84 4.58 -6.48
C ALA A 51 -9.85 5.45 -5.21
N ALA A 52 -10.96 5.53 -4.49
CA ALA A 52 -11.08 6.30 -3.24
C ALA A 52 -10.08 5.83 -2.17
N VAL A 53 -9.94 4.51 -2.01
CA VAL A 53 -9.00 3.92 -1.05
C VAL A 53 -7.55 4.13 -1.51
N ALA A 54 -7.27 3.95 -2.80
CA ALA A 54 -5.93 4.16 -3.37
C ALA A 54 -5.48 5.62 -3.28
N ASP A 55 -6.36 6.59 -3.58
CA ASP A 55 -6.09 8.02 -3.51
C ASP A 55 -5.73 8.47 -2.08
N VAL A 56 -6.46 7.97 -1.09
CA VAL A 56 -6.18 8.27 0.32
C VAL A 56 -4.86 7.63 0.78
N PHE A 57 -4.61 6.38 0.38
CA PHE A 57 -3.35 5.72 0.70
C PHE A 57 -2.14 6.46 0.12
N ASP A 58 -2.21 6.85 -1.16
CA ASP A 58 -1.18 7.66 -1.81
C ASP A 58 -1.02 9.02 -1.10
N ALA A 59 -2.12 9.70 -0.77
CA ALA A 59 -2.08 10.97 -0.06
C ALA A 59 -1.42 10.89 1.33
N LEU A 60 -1.58 9.77 2.04
CA LEU A 60 -0.97 9.54 3.36
C LEU A 60 0.52 9.18 3.28
N THR A 61 0.92 8.44 2.24
CA THR A 61 2.28 7.92 2.07
C THR A 61 3.17 8.81 1.19
N ALA A 62 2.60 9.77 0.46
CA ALA A 62 3.33 10.73 -0.36
C ALA A 62 4.04 11.79 0.48
N LYS A 63 5.30 12.07 0.12
CA LYS A 63 6.09 13.15 0.74
C LYS A 63 5.54 14.51 0.30
N ARG A 64 5.00 15.29 1.24
CA ARG A 64 4.52 16.67 1.00
C ARG A 64 5.43 17.69 1.69
N VAL A 65 5.50 18.90 1.15
CA VAL A 65 6.39 19.99 1.62
C VAL A 65 6.26 20.29 3.12
N TYR A 66 5.08 20.04 3.71
CA TYR A 66 4.73 20.40 5.09
C TYR A 66 4.42 19.21 6.01
N LYS A 67 4.58 17.96 5.56
CA LYS A 67 4.25 16.78 6.37
C LYS A 67 5.15 15.61 5.99
N ASN A 68 5.76 14.98 6.98
CA ASN A 68 6.45 13.72 6.77
C ASN A 68 5.42 12.67 6.33
N PRO A 69 5.72 11.89 5.27
CA PRO A 69 4.84 10.81 4.84
C PRO A 69 4.67 9.79 5.96
N LEU A 70 3.47 9.23 6.08
CA LEU A 70 3.24 8.09 6.95
C LEU A 70 3.88 6.85 6.34
N SER A 71 4.30 5.92 7.20
CA SER A 71 4.63 4.56 6.78
C SER A 71 3.39 3.88 6.19
N SER A 72 3.59 2.87 5.33
CA SER A 72 2.46 2.11 4.76
C SER A 72 1.63 1.46 5.86
N ARG A 73 2.29 0.99 6.94
CA ARG A 73 1.61 0.45 8.13
C ARG A 73 0.70 1.48 8.79
N GLU A 74 1.19 2.70 9.02
CA GLU A 74 0.38 3.78 9.60
C GLU A 74 -0.77 4.20 8.68
N ALA A 75 -0.50 4.32 7.38
CA ALA A 75 -1.52 4.67 6.40
C ALA A 75 -2.64 3.61 6.35
N VAL A 76 -2.29 2.32 6.33
CA VAL A 76 -3.28 1.23 6.37
C VAL A 76 -4.05 1.23 7.70
N SER A 77 -3.39 1.46 8.84
CA SER A 77 -4.07 1.57 10.15
C SER A 77 -5.13 2.66 10.13
N MET A 78 -4.79 3.85 9.63
CA MET A 78 -5.73 4.97 9.53
C MET A 78 -6.90 4.69 8.57
N ILE A 79 -6.64 4.02 7.44
CA ILE A 79 -7.69 3.62 6.49
C ILE A 79 -8.62 2.56 7.12
N LEU A 80 -8.06 1.61 7.89
CA LEU A 80 -8.87 0.62 8.60
C LEU A 80 -9.76 1.26 9.68
N GLU A 81 -9.22 2.21 10.45
CA GLU A 81 -9.98 2.95 11.47
C GLU A 81 -11.13 3.77 10.86
N SER A 82 -10.96 4.30 9.65
CA SER A 82 -12.00 5.06 8.91
C SER A 82 -12.94 4.17 8.08
N SER A 83 -12.64 2.88 7.93
CA SER A 83 -13.37 1.95 7.05
C SER A 83 -14.82 1.66 7.45
N GLU A 84 -15.27 2.05 8.64
CA GLU A 84 -16.68 1.86 9.03
C GLU A 84 -17.61 2.81 8.26
N ASN A 85 -17.15 4.02 7.97
CA ASN A 85 -17.97 5.08 7.38
C ASN A 85 -17.46 5.57 6.02
N ASP A 86 -16.14 5.49 5.76
CA ASP A 86 -15.57 6.15 4.59
C ASP A 86 -15.34 5.19 3.44
N PHE A 87 -15.00 3.93 3.74
CA PHE A 87 -14.50 2.97 2.77
C PHE A 87 -15.18 1.62 2.83
N ASP A 88 -15.20 0.92 1.70
CA ASP A 88 -15.61 -0.48 1.67
C ASP A 88 -14.54 -1.37 2.32
N LYS A 89 -14.89 -2.07 3.40
CA LYS A 89 -13.98 -3.00 4.11
C LYS A 89 -13.39 -4.08 3.20
N GLY A 90 -14.13 -4.54 2.19
CA GLY A 90 -13.63 -5.51 1.21
C GLY A 90 -12.50 -4.92 0.36
N VAL A 91 -12.67 -3.69 -0.12
CA VAL A 91 -11.65 -2.98 -0.90
C VAL A 91 -10.43 -2.64 -0.05
N VAL A 92 -10.63 -2.18 1.19
CA VAL A 92 -9.52 -1.91 2.12
C VAL A 92 -8.70 -3.18 2.38
N ARG A 93 -9.36 -4.32 2.53
CA ARG A 93 -8.69 -5.62 2.66
C ARG A 93 -7.85 -5.96 1.43
N GLU A 94 -8.36 -5.72 0.22
CA GLU A 94 -7.59 -5.95 -1.02
C GLU A 94 -6.42 -4.98 -1.18
N LEU A 95 -6.54 -3.72 -0.71
CA LEU A 95 -5.39 -2.81 -0.63
C LEU A 95 -4.32 -3.37 0.31
N LEU A 96 -4.71 -3.80 1.51
CA LEU A 96 -3.78 -4.42 2.46
C LEU A 96 -3.10 -5.65 1.84
N LEU A 97 -3.87 -6.47 1.11
CA LEU A 97 -3.33 -7.63 0.39
C LEU A 97 -2.31 -7.26 -0.69
N SER A 98 -2.57 -6.15 -1.38
CA SER A 98 -1.73 -5.67 -2.49
C SER A 98 -0.46 -4.97 -2.00
N VAL A 99 -0.54 -4.22 -0.91
CA VAL A 99 0.60 -3.51 -0.31
C VAL A 99 1.50 -4.46 0.49
N GLY A 100 0.93 -5.54 1.03
CA GLY A 100 1.62 -6.43 1.95
C GLY A 100 1.61 -5.89 3.38
N LEU A 101 1.74 -6.78 4.38
CA LEU A 101 1.96 -6.35 5.77
C LEU A 101 3.35 -5.70 5.94
N TYR A 102 4.29 -6.10 5.09
CA TYR A 102 5.64 -5.58 5.01
C TYR A 102 5.93 -5.16 3.56
N PRO A 103 5.76 -3.87 3.21
CA PRO A 103 6.12 -3.36 1.90
C PRO A 103 7.59 -3.57 1.56
N ALA A 104 7.93 -3.47 0.27
CA ALA A 104 9.32 -3.39 -0.13
C ALA A 104 10.01 -2.19 0.52
N GLY A 105 11.20 -2.40 1.10
CA GLY A 105 11.95 -1.42 1.87
C GLY A 105 11.78 -1.53 3.39
N THR A 106 10.80 -2.28 3.90
CA THR A 106 10.65 -2.50 5.34
C THR A 106 11.86 -3.25 5.89
N LEU A 107 12.48 -2.71 6.95
CA LEU A 107 13.53 -3.41 7.69
C LEU A 107 12.87 -4.38 8.69
N VAL A 108 13.22 -5.65 8.61
CA VAL A 108 12.61 -6.71 9.42
C VAL A 108 13.67 -7.54 10.14
N GLU A 109 13.33 -7.97 11.35
CA GLU A 109 14.01 -9.03 12.08
C GLU A 109 13.22 -10.33 11.88
N LEU A 110 13.91 -11.40 11.50
CA LEU A 110 13.31 -12.72 11.32
C LEU A 110 13.35 -13.56 12.61
N SER A 111 12.63 -14.67 12.63
CA SER A 111 12.52 -15.56 13.79
C SER A 111 13.85 -16.19 14.23
N ASP A 112 14.85 -16.25 13.34
CA ASP A 112 16.21 -16.70 13.63
C ASP A 112 17.16 -15.55 14.04
N PHE A 113 16.62 -14.35 14.31
CA PHE A 113 17.36 -13.11 14.61
C PHE A 113 18.16 -12.52 13.45
N SER A 114 18.07 -13.08 12.24
CA SER A 114 18.63 -12.41 11.06
C SER A 114 17.87 -11.11 10.76
N VAL A 115 18.55 -10.16 10.14
CA VAL A 115 18.00 -8.85 9.79
C VAL A 115 18.14 -8.62 8.30
N GLY A 116 17.06 -8.16 7.68
CA GLY A 116 17.03 -7.90 6.24
C GLY A 116 15.99 -6.88 5.84
N VAL A 117 16.02 -6.52 4.56
CA VAL A 117 15.08 -5.59 3.94
C VAL A 117 14.11 -6.38 3.08
N VAL A 118 12.82 -6.12 3.21
CA VAL A 118 11.81 -6.72 2.34
C VAL A 118 12.02 -6.23 0.91
N VAL A 119 12.10 -7.15 -0.04
CA VAL A 119 12.29 -6.84 -1.47
C VAL A 119 11.03 -7.13 -2.31
N GLY A 120 10.01 -7.77 -1.71
CA GLY A 120 8.71 -7.99 -2.34
C GLY A 120 7.93 -9.13 -1.70
N ALA A 121 6.83 -9.54 -2.32
CA ALA A 121 6.07 -10.74 -1.98
C ALA A 121 5.67 -11.45 -3.29
N ARG A 122 5.82 -12.78 -3.38
CA ARG A 122 5.51 -13.54 -4.61
C ARG A 122 4.08 -14.05 -4.68
N ASN A 123 3.52 -14.40 -3.52
CA ASN A 123 2.17 -14.92 -3.38
C ASN A 123 1.46 -14.00 -2.41
N THR A 124 0.17 -13.76 -2.58
CA THR A 124 -0.71 -12.87 -1.77
C THR A 124 -0.72 -13.15 -0.24
N ASP A 125 0.20 -13.97 0.26
CA ASP A 125 0.47 -14.20 1.67
C ASP A 125 1.24 -13.01 2.27
N LEU A 126 0.51 -12.23 3.05
CA LEU A 126 1.00 -11.01 3.68
C LEU A 126 2.05 -11.22 4.75
N PHE A 127 2.16 -12.44 5.28
CA PHE A 127 3.07 -12.76 6.36
C PHE A 127 4.40 -13.33 5.86
N ARG A 128 4.51 -13.60 4.55
CA ARG A 128 5.63 -14.33 3.96
C ARG A 128 6.29 -13.56 2.79
N PRO A 129 6.87 -12.37 3.05
CA PRO A 129 7.61 -11.62 2.03
C PRO A 129 8.93 -12.31 1.63
N GLN A 130 9.52 -11.82 0.54
CA GLN A 130 10.92 -12.03 0.20
C GLN A 130 11.78 -10.99 0.91
N VAL A 131 12.84 -11.43 1.56
CA VAL A 131 13.73 -10.60 2.37
C VAL A 131 15.16 -10.73 1.87
N SER A 132 15.78 -9.61 1.51
CA SER A 132 17.22 -9.53 1.31
C SER A 132 17.90 -9.45 2.67
N VAL A 133 18.46 -10.58 3.13
CA VAL A 133 19.14 -10.66 4.42
C VAL A 133 20.47 -9.92 4.34
N THR A 134 20.70 -9.04 5.32
CA THR A 134 21.92 -8.21 5.42
C THR A 134 22.82 -8.66 6.57
N ILE A 135 22.22 -9.19 7.65
CA ILE A 135 22.89 -9.72 8.83
C ILE A 135 22.27 -11.08 9.16
N ASP A 136 23.10 -12.12 9.33
CA ASP A 136 22.64 -13.45 9.72
C ASP A 136 22.27 -13.53 11.21
N GLY A 137 21.63 -14.62 11.64
CA GLY A 137 21.26 -14.83 13.05
C GLY A 137 22.44 -14.88 14.04
N LYS A 138 23.69 -14.86 13.56
CA LYS A 138 24.92 -14.79 14.36
C LYS A 138 25.51 -13.39 14.39
N GLY A 139 24.84 -12.39 13.83
CA GLY A 139 25.30 -11.01 13.78
C GLY A 139 26.36 -10.73 12.73
N ARG A 140 26.60 -11.65 11.78
CA ARG A 140 27.61 -11.48 10.73
C ARG A 140 26.94 -10.95 9.47
N ARG A 141 27.69 -10.18 8.67
CA ARG A 141 27.19 -9.71 7.37
C ARG A 141 26.89 -10.92 6.48
N ALA A 142 25.66 -11.00 5.98
CA ALA A 142 25.27 -12.01 5.02
C ALA A 142 25.95 -11.74 3.65
N PRO A 143 26.14 -12.77 2.81
CA PRO A 143 26.59 -12.56 1.45
C PRO A 143 25.67 -11.60 0.69
N GLU A 144 26.26 -10.75 -0.15
CA GLU A 144 25.49 -9.79 -0.93
C GLU A 144 24.50 -10.50 -1.85
N GLY A 145 23.26 -10.01 -1.91
CA GLY A 145 22.19 -10.64 -2.69
C GLY A 145 21.53 -11.88 -2.07
N THR A 146 21.76 -12.17 -0.78
CA THR A 146 21.06 -13.27 -0.08
C THR A 146 19.57 -12.95 0.06
N ILE A 147 18.75 -13.49 -0.85
CA ILE A 147 17.29 -13.38 -0.82
C ILE A 147 16.70 -14.65 -0.20
N VAL A 148 15.89 -14.48 0.84
CA VAL A 148 15.10 -15.54 1.44
C VAL A 148 13.62 -15.31 1.14
N ASP A 149 12.99 -16.29 0.50
CA ASP A 149 11.54 -16.31 0.30
C ASP A 149 10.87 -17.01 1.49
N LEU A 150 10.23 -16.24 2.36
CA LEU A 150 9.56 -16.80 3.54
C LEU A 150 8.36 -17.68 3.17
N GLY A 151 7.83 -17.57 1.95
CA GLY A 151 6.78 -18.45 1.44
C GLY A 151 7.29 -19.86 1.13
N LEU A 152 8.61 -20.02 0.91
CA LEU A 152 9.26 -21.32 0.70
C LEU A 152 9.89 -21.88 1.98
N GLN A 153 10.11 -21.05 2.99
CA GLN A 153 10.68 -21.46 4.28
C GLN A 153 9.65 -21.36 5.41
N GLN A 154 9.00 -22.48 5.72
CA GLN A 154 7.91 -22.50 6.70
C GLN A 154 8.34 -22.11 8.12
N ASP A 155 9.58 -22.42 8.49
CA ASP A 155 10.12 -22.22 9.84
C ASP A 155 10.61 -20.79 10.10
N LEU A 156 10.81 -20.01 9.04
CA LEU A 156 11.33 -18.66 9.12
C LEU A 156 10.20 -17.65 8.86
N PHE A 157 10.00 -16.72 9.78
CA PHE A 157 8.95 -15.71 9.67
C PHE A 157 9.42 -14.35 10.18
N VAL A 158 8.73 -13.28 9.78
CA VAL A 158 9.01 -11.95 10.30
C VAL A 158 8.62 -11.89 11.78
N ARG A 159 9.61 -11.72 12.65
CA ARG A 159 9.41 -11.59 14.10
C ARG A 159 8.94 -10.20 14.47
N ARG A 160 9.57 -9.17 13.90
CA ARG A 160 9.18 -7.76 14.07
C ARG A 160 9.69 -6.90 12.92
N ALA A 161 8.93 -5.86 12.59
CA ALA A 161 9.46 -4.74 11.82
C ALA A 161 10.35 -3.89 12.73
N LEU A 162 11.56 -3.58 12.27
CA LEU A 162 12.53 -2.77 13.02
C LEU A 162 12.40 -1.30 12.71
N ASP A 163 12.00 -0.95 11.48
CA ASP A 163 11.53 0.37 11.05
C ASP A 163 11.04 0.27 9.59
N ASP A 164 9.96 0.98 9.24
CA ASP A 164 9.50 1.11 7.86
C ASP A 164 10.38 2.17 7.18
N VAL A 165 11.55 1.75 6.69
CA VAL A 165 12.47 2.65 5.98
C VAL A 165 11.97 2.81 4.54
N GLY A 166 10.80 3.45 4.39
CA GLY A 166 10.44 4.20 3.19
C GLY A 166 11.32 5.44 2.98
N LYS A 167 12.43 5.56 3.71
CA LYS A 167 13.47 6.54 3.41
C LYS A 167 14.21 6.01 2.21
N GLY A 168 14.05 6.70 1.08
CA GLY A 168 14.78 6.46 -0.14
C GLY A 168 16.20 6.01 0.16
N VAL A 169 16.47 4.74 -0.15
CA VAL A 169 17.84 4.26 -0.28
C VAL A 169 18.41 5.07 -1.43
N ALA A 170 19.10 6.16 -1.08
CA ALA A 170 20.10 6.70 -1.97
C ALA A 170 21.10 5.56 -2.15
N TYR A 171 21.04 4.89 -3.29
CA TYR A 171 22.20 4.16 -3.78
C TYR A 171 23.30 5.20 -3.85
N SER A 172 24.21 5.19 -2.88
CA SER A 172 25.46 5.90 -3.06
C SER A 172 26.18 5.15 -4.17
N GLU A 173 26.06 5.65 -5.40
CA GLU A 173 27.05 5.42 -6.43
C GLU A 173 28.37 5.97 -5.88
N LYS A 174 29.13 5.12 -5.19
CA LYS A 174 30.57 5.24 -5.22
C LYS A 174 31.02 4.54 -6.49
N ALA A 175 30.92 5.26 -7.60
CA ALA A 175 31.75 5.00 -8.77
C ALA A 175 33.00 5.87 -8.65
N GLY A 176 34.15 5.20 -8.82
CA GLY A 176 35.53 5.67 -9.06
C GLY A 176 35.84 7.16 -8.93
#